data_AF-A0A497M7W3-F1
#
_entry.id   AF-A0A497M7W3-F1
#
_cell.length_a   1.000
_cell.length_b   1.000
_cell.length_c   1.000
_cell.angle_alpha   90.00
_cell.angle_beta   90.00
_cell.angle_gamma   90.00
#
_symmetry.space_group_name_H-M   'P 1'
#
loop_
_entity.id
_entity.type
_entity.pdbx_description
1 polymer ?
#
loop_
_entity_poly.entity_id
_entity_poly.type
_entity_poly.pdbx_seq_one_letter_code
_entity_poly.pdbx_strand_id
1 'polypeptide(L)'
;VGLGIARVPRLKGPSQRAAFAPGTVGGRQAHPPKSEKKTVKEIPRKEKRLALFSAIAATASKKIVAARGHSIEDTPQIPLVVTKELERLKRTKDVEETLIHLGVLSDIYRVKESRKIRAGKGKLRGRKMKQAVGPLIVVAENKGISKAARNIPGVDVVTVNNLNAEVLAPGTHPGRLTIWTTSAIQKLNEIYGVGEEA
;
A
#
# COMPACT_ATOMS: atom_id res chain seq x y z
N VAL A 1 -21.70 13.76 53.25
CA VAL A 1 -22.66 12.71 52.83
C VAL A 1 -24.03 13.14 53.37
N GLY A 2 -25.13 12.92 52.64
CA GLY A 2 -26.48 13.36 53.07
C GLY A 2 -27.04 14.61 52.35
N LEU A 3 -26.43 15.06 51.25
CA LEU A 3 -26.88 16.25 50.50
C LEU A 3 -27.96 15.95 49.44
N GLY A 4 -28.50 14.73 49.36
CA GLY A 4 -29.45 14.33 48.30
C GLY A 4 -28.86 14.31 46.87
N ILE A 5 -27.53 14.33 46.74
CA ILE A 5 -26.80 14.47 45.46
C ILE A 5 -25.84 13.28 45.28
N ALA A 6 -25.60 12.88 44.03
CA ALA A 6 -24.62 11.86 43.65
C ALA A 6 -23.19 12.15 44.18
N ARG A 7 -22.49 11.11 44.62
CA ARG A 7 -21.14 11.16 45.23
C ARG A 7 -19.98 11.39 44.24
N VAL A 8 -20.24 12.04 43.12
CA VAL A 8 -19.23 12.33 42.09
C VAL A 8 -18.37 13.52 42.55
N PRO A 9 -17.04 13.53 42.30
CA PRO A 9 -16.18 14.67 42.59
C PRO A 9 -16.70 15.96 41.92
N ARG A 10 -16.64 17.09 42.64
CA ARG A 10 -17.18 18.40 42.22
C ARG A 10 -16.14 19.49 42.40
N LEU A 11 -16.20 20.53 41.55
CA LEU A 11 -15.38 21.73 41.70
C LEU A 11 -15.80 22.52 42.94
N LYS A 12 -14.82 23.05 43.69
CA LYS A 12 -15.06 23.90 44.85
C LYS A 12 -15.49 25.30 44.37
N GLY A 13 -16.68 25.74 44.77
CA GLY A 13 -17.25 27.04 44.38
C GLY A 13 -18.78 26.99 44.32
N PRO A 14 -19.44 28.09 43.94
CA PRO A 14 -20.91 28.19 43.92
C PRO A 14 -21.57 27.24 42.91
N SER A 15 -20.87 26.91 41.81
CA SER A 15 -21.41 26.05 40.75
C SER A 15 -21.46 24.56 41.13
N GLN A 16 -20.60 24.08 42.03
CA GLN A 16 -20.52 22.67 42.47
C GLN A 16 -20.59 21.64 41.32
N ARG A 17 -20.08 21.97 40.12
CA ARG A 17 -20.23 21.12 38.93
C ARG A 17 -19.40 19.84 39.09
N ALA A 18 -19.98 18.71 38.70
CA ALA A 18 -19.27 17.42 38.69
C ALA A 18 -18.11 17.47 37.67
N ALA A 19 -16.93 17.02 38.08
CA ALA A 19 -15.69 17.09 37.31
C ALA A 19 -14.77 15.90 37.62
N PHE A 20 -13.64 15.76 36.93
CA PHE A 20 -12.59 14.73 37.14
C PHE A 20 -13.00 13.26 36.94
N ALA A 21 -14.29 12.96 36.80
CA ALA A 21 -14.81 11.62 36.57
C ALA A 21 -15.16 11.38 35.09
N PRO A 22 -15.01 10.16 34.55
CA PRO A 22 -15.30 9.83 33.16
C PRO A 22 -16.74 10.07 32.70
N GLY A 23 -17.71 10.01 33.63
CA GLY A 23 -19.12 10.28 33.37
C GLY A 23 -19.50 11.76 33.40
N THR A 24 -18.54 12.67 33.53
CA THR A 24 -18.78 14.12 33.63
C THR A 24 -18.35 14.85 32.36
N VAL A 25 -19.11 15.86 31.94
CA VAL A 25 -18.76 16.71 30.80
C VAL A 25 -17.49 17.51 31.14
N GLY A 26 -16.41 17.31 30.38
CA GLY A 26 -15.10 17.91 30.64
C GLY A 26 -14.21 17.12 31.61
N GLY A 27 -14.65 15.95 32.07
CA GLY A 27 -13.84 15.03 32.87
C GLY A 27 -12.83 14.23 32.02
N ARG A 28 -11.85 13.60 32.69
CA ARG A 28 -10.87 12.71 32.04
C ARG A 28 -11.53 11.41 31.57
N GLN A 29 -11.00 10.80 30.51
CA GLN A 29 -11.38 9.45 30.10
C GLN A 29 -10.90 8.41 31.14
N ALA A 30 -11.64 7.30 31.34
CA ALA A 30 -11.30 6.25 32.31
C ALA A 30 -9.97 5.54 31.99
N HIS A 31 -9.77 5.18 30.71
CA HIS A 31 -8.55 4.57 30.19
C HIS A 31 -8.06 5.38 28.98
N PRO A 32 -7.39 6.52 29.20
CA PRO A 32 -6.92 7.36 28.12
C PRO A 32 -5.82 6.64 27.31
N PRO A 33 -5.68 6.93 26.01
CA PRO A 33 -4.59 6.39 25.20
C PRO A 33 -3.25 6.84 25.76
N LYS A 34 -2.33 5.89 25.98
CA LYS A 34 -0.96 6.15 26.44
C LYS A 34 0.03 6.00 25.29
N SER A 35 1.11 6.78 25.34
CA SER A 35 2.26 6.67 24.43
C SER A 35 2.99 5.32 24.56
N GLU A 36 2.92 4.69 25.73
CA GLU A 36 3.55 3.39 26.04
C GLU A 36 2.95 2.19 25.28
N LYS A 37 1.83 2.37 24.57
CA LYS A 37 1.17 1.27 23.85
C LYS A 37 2.09 0.74 22.73
N LYS A 38 2.53 -0.53 22.83
CA LYS A 38 3.26 -1.22 21.75
C LYS A 38 2.35 -1.39 20.52
N THR A 39 2.56 -0.55 19.50
CA THR A 39 1.80 -0.58 18.22
C THR A 39 2.46 -1.43 17.15
N VAL A 40 3.79 -1.57 17.21
CA VAL A 40 4.58 -2.37 16.28
C VAL A 40 4.44 -3.86 16.63
N LYS A 41 4.06 -4.65 15.63
CA LYS A 41 4.00 -6.12 15.73
C LYS A 41 5.17 -6.70 14.94
N GLU A 42 5.94 -7.56 15.59
CA GLU A 42 7.06 -8.26 14.97
C GLU A 42 6.57 -9.54 14.28
N ILE A 43 7.18 -9.88 13.14
CA ILE A 43 6.85 -11.06 12.34
C ILE A 43 8.15 -11.85 12.13
N PRO A 44 8.13 -13.20 12.26
CA PRO A 44 9.28 -14.04 11.95
C PRO A 44 9.84 -13.78 10.55
N ARG A 45 11.17 -13.74 10.42
CA ARG A 45 11.84 -13.48 9.14
C ARG A 45 11.47 -14.51 8.06
N LYS A 46 11.29 -15.78 8.46
CA LYS A 46 10.90 -16.88 7.57
C LYS A 46 9.50 -16.65 6.98
N GLU A 47 8.51 -16.34 7.83
CA GLU A 47 7.15 -16.04 7.39
C GLU A 47 7.09 -14.82 6.48
N LYS A 48 7.83 -13.75 6.80
CA LYS A 48 7.93 -12.56 5.93
C LYS A 48 8.47 -12.91 4.54
N ARG A 49 9.46 -13.81 4.46
CA ARG A 49 10.03 -14.29 3.19
C ARG A 49 9.04 -15.17 2.42
N LEU A 50 8.37 -16.11 3.08
CA LEU A 50 7.35 -16.96 2.47
C LEU A 50 6.17 -16.13 1.92
N ALA A 51 5.74 -15.10 2.67
CA ALA A 51 4.71 -14.17 2.21
C ALA A 51 5.14 -13.40 0.96
N LEU A 52 6.42 -13.00 0.87
CA LEU A 52 6.96 -12.36 -0.33
C LEU A 52 6.92 -13.32 -1.53
N PHE A 53 7.37 -14.56 -1.35
CA PHE A 53 7.36 -15.57 -2.43
C PHE A 53 5.95 -15.92 -2.90
N SER A 54 5.02 -16.10 -1.97
CA SER A 54 3.60 -16.30 -2.29
C SER A 54 3.03 -15.12 -3.07
N ALA A 55 3.36 -13.89 -2.68
CA ALA A 55 2.92 -12.70 -3.39
C ALA A 55 3.54 -12.60 -4.80
N ILE A 56 4.82 -12.92 -4.98
CA ILE A 56 5.48 -12.96 -6.30
C ILE A 56 4.80 -14.02 -7.18
N ALA A 57 4.63 -15.24 -6.67
CA ALA A 57 3.98 -16.33 -7.41
C ALA A 57 2.56 -15.95 -7.86
N ALA A 58 1.80 -15.25 -7.01
CA ALA A 58 0.47 -14.78 -7.36
C ALA A 58 0.45 -13.78 -8.53
N THR A 59 1.52 -13.00 -8.74
CA THR A 59 1.60 -12.08 -9.89
C THR A 59 1.76 -12.80 -11.23
N ALA A 60 2.25 -14.04 -11.24
CA ALA A 60 2.37 -14.84 -12.45
C ALA A 60 1.04 -15.46 -12.89
N SER A 61 0.01 -15.50 -12.03
CA SER A 61 -1.28 -16.11 -12.35
C SER A 61 -2.28 -15.09 -12.90
N LYS A 62 -2.60 -15.16 -14.20
CA LYS A 62 -3.63 -14.32 -14.84
C LYS A 62 -4.97 -14.36 -14.11
N LYS A 63 -5.37 -15.53 -13.60
CA LYS A 63 -6.63 -15.71 -12.85
C LYS A 63 -6.66 -14.88 -11.57
N ILE A 64 -5.58 -14.88 -10.79
CA ILE A 64 -5.52 -14.17 -9.51
C ILE A 64 -5.49 -12.65 -9.74
N VAL A 65 -4.70 -12.20 -10.72
CA VAL A 65 -4.60 -10.77 -11.05
C VAL A 65 -5.94 -10.23 -11.58
N ALA A 66 -6.65 -11.01 -12.41
CA ALA A 66 -8.00 -10.65 -12.89
C ALA A 66 -9.03 -10.65 -11.74
N ALA A 67 -9.02 -11.66 -10.88
CA ALA A 67 -9.93 -11.75 -9.73
C ALA A 67 -9.79 -10.58 -8.76
N ARG A 68 -8.61 -9.95 -8.71
CA ARG A 68 -8.37 -8.73 -7.93
C ARG A 68 -9.06 -7.49 -8.50
N GLY A 69 -9.38 -7.48 -9.80
CA GLY A 69 -10.00 -6.37 -10.50
C GLY A 69 -9.02 -5.44 -11.21
N HIS A 70 -7.86 -5.95 -11.63
CA HIS A 70 -7.02 -5.27 -12.62
C HIS A 70 -7.59 -5.50 -14.04
N SER A 71 -7.47 -4.49 -14.90
CA SER A 71 -7.84 -4.61 -16.32
C SER A 71 -6.69 -5.22 -17.11
N ILE A 72 -6.89 -6.44 -17.63
CA ILE A 72 -5.84 -7.30 -18.20
C ILE A 72 -6.16 -7.72 -19.65
N GLU A 73 -7.32 -7.32 -20.17
CA GLU A 73 -7.84 -7.77 -21.47
C GLU A 73 -6.86 -7.46 -22.62
N ASP A 74 -6.26 -6.27 -22.60
CA ASP A 74 -5.32 -5.80 -23.62
C ASP A 74 -3.88 -6.28 -23.40
N THR A 75 -3.58 -6.89 -22.25
CA THR A 75 -2.20 -7.30 -21.93
C THR A 75 -1.85 -8.65 -22.59
N PRO A 76 -0.71 -8.74 -23.28
CA PRO A 76 -0.38 -9.92 -24.09
C PRO A 76 -0.07 -11.15 -23.24
N GLN A 77 0.64 -10.98 -22.12
CA GLN A 77 1.08 -12.08 -21.26
C GLN A 77 1.24 -11.63 -19.81
N ILE A 78 0.98 -12.55 -18.89
CA ILE A 78 1.32 -12.45 -17.47
C ILE A 78 2.22 -13.65 -17.12
N PRO A 79 3.34 -13.45 -16.41
CA PRO A 79 3.91 -12.17 -15.97
C PRO A 79 4.44 -11.34 -17.14
N LEU A 80 4.31 -10.00 -17.05
CA LEU A 80 4.75 -9.10 -18.12
C LEU A 80 6.22 -8.75 -17.91
N VAL A 81 7.08 -9.19 -18.84
CA VAL A 81 8.53 -9.00 -18.79
C VAL A 81 8.98 -8.05 -19.89
N VAL A 82 9.71 -7.01 -19.52
CA VAL A 82 10.16 -5.93 -20.42
C VAL A 82 11.67 -5.82 -20.38
N THR A 83 12.26 -5.27 -21.44
CA THR A 83 13.71 -5.04 -21.55
C THR A 83 14.22 -4.07 -20.48
N LYS A 84 15.53 -4.14 -20.20
CA LYS A 84 16.23 -3.24 -19.26
C LYS A 84 16.20 -1.75 -19.64
N GLU A 85 15.78 -1.43 -20.86
CA GLU A 85 15.75 -0.06 -21.38
C GLU A 85 14.72 0.80 -20.65
N LEU A 86 13.64 0.19 -20.15
CA LEU A 86 12.61 0.85 -19.36
C LEU A 86 13.19 1.54 -18.11
N GLU A 87 14.26 1.00 -17.52
CA GLU A 87 14.92 1.61 -16.35
C GLU A 87 15.50 3.01 -16.65
N ARG A 88 15.91 3.25 -17.90
CA ARG A 88 16.61 4.46 -18.35
C ARG A 88 15.68 5.60 -18.74
N LEU A 89 14.37 5.36 -18.82
CA LEU A 89 13.39 6.39 -19.19
C LEU A 89 13.36 7.51 -18.15
N LYS A 90 13.48 8.76 -18.62
CA LYS A 90 13.52 9.95 -17.76
C LYS A 90 12.29 10.83 -17.90
N ARG A 91 11.62 10.82 -19.06
CA ARG A 91 10.43 11.62 -19.32
C ARG A 91 9.18 10.79 -19.09
N THR A 92 8.16 11.40 -18.50
CA THR A 92 6.87 10.75 -18.24
C THR A 92 6.16 10.35 -19.53
N LYS A 93 6.28 11.16 -20.60
CA LYS A 93 5.69 10.88 -21.90
C LYS A 93 6.16 9.54 -22.47
N ASP A 94 7.47 9.31 -22.46
CA ASP A 94 8.07 8.06 -22.94
C ASP A 94 7.58 6.85 -22.11
N VAL A 95 7.39 7.03 -20.79
CA VAL A 95 6.82 5.98 -19.93
C VAL A 95 5.35 5.72 -20.25
N GLU A 96 4.58 6.76 -20.53
CA GLU A 96 3.17 6.63 -20.93
C GLU A 96 3.05 5.89 -22.27
N GLU A 97 3.83 6.28 -23.28
CA GLU A 97 3.88 5.61 -24.59
C GLU A 97 4.24 4.13 -24.45
N THR A 98 5.26 3.80 -23.65
CA THR A 98 5.60 2.38 -23.40
C THR A 98 4.48 1.61 -22.71
N LEU A 99 3.77 2.19 -21.74
CA LEU A 99 2.64 1.55 -21.08
C LEU A 99 1.43 1.36 -22.00
N ILE A 100 1.25 2.25 -22.98
CA ILE A 100 0.26 2.11 -24.06
C ILE A 100 0.61 0.89 -24.92
N HIS A 101 1.86 0.79 -25.38
CA HIS A 101 2.31 -0.34 -26.21
C HIS A 101 2.26 -1.69 -25.48
N LEU A 102 2.41 -1.69 -24.15
CA LEU A 102 2.30 -2.89 -23.32
C LEU A 102 0.86 -3.31 -23.00
N GLY A 103 -0.14 -2.51 -23.39
CA GLY A 103 -1.56 -2.79 -23.12
C GLY A 103 -1.97 -2.60 -21.66
N VAL A 104 -1.22 -1.83 -20.86
CA VAL A 104 -1.49 -1.62 -19.42
C VAL A 104 -2.33 -0.35 -19.18
N LEU A 105 -2.60 0.39 -20.25
CA LEU A 105 -3.28 1.68 -20.20
C LEU A 105 -4.71 1.57 -19.62
N SER A 106 -5.44 0.50 -19.91
CA SER A 106 -6.79 0.28 -19.39
C SER A 106 -6.82 0.19 -17.85
N ASP A 107 -5.79 -0.41 -17.23
CA ASP A 107 -5.67 -0.44 -15.76
C ASP A 107 -5.39 0.95 -15.17
N ILE A 108 -4.63 1.79 -15.88
CA ILE A 108 -4.32 3.16 -15.44
C ILE A 108 -5.57 4.04 -15.53
N TYR A 109 -6.37 3.92 -16.60
CA TYR A 109 -7.65 4.62 -16.72
C TYR A 109 -8.61 4.24 -15.60
N ARG A 110 -8.73 2.94 -15.28
CA ARG A 110 -9.50 2.45 -14.13
C ARG A 110 -9.07 3.13 -12.83
N VAL A 111 -7.77 3.30 -12.60
CA VAL A 111 -7.28 4.02 -11.42
C VAL A 111 -7.64 5.50 -11.47
N LYS A 112 -7.47 6.15 -12.62
CA LYS A 112 -7.79 7.57 -12.81
C LYS A 112 -9.26 7.86 -12.52
N GLU A 113 -10.18 7.03 -13.01
CA GLU A 113 -11.63 7.13 -12.76
C GLU A 113 -11.99 6.85 -11.31
N SER A 114 -11.30 5.92 -10.66
CA SER A 114 -11.55 5.58 -9.25
C SER A 114 -11.19 6.70 -8.26
N ARG A 115 -10.49 7.75 -8.72
CA ARG A 115 -9.97 8.82 -7.87
C ARG A 115 -11.10 9.73 -7.37
N LYS A 116 -11.44 9.58 -6.08
CA LYS A 116 -12.51 10.36 -5.43
C LYS A 116 -12.11 10.89 -4.07
N ILE A 117 -12.90 11.83 -3.55
CA ILE A 117 -12.74 12.33 -2.18
C ILE A 117 -13.10 11.21 -1.20
N ARG A 118 -12.23 10.99 -0.21
CA ARG A 118 -12.41 9.98 0.83
C ARG A 118 -13.61 10.31 1.71
N ALA A 119 -14.48 9.34 1.90
CA ALA A 119 -15.60 9.44 2.83
C ALA A 119 -15.13 9.55 4.30
N GLY A 120 -15.93 10.22 5.13
CA GLY A 120 -15.68 10.36 6.57
C GLY A 120 -14.65 11.42 6.97
N LYS A 121 -14.19 11.37 8.24
CA LYS A 121 -13.28 12.37 8.83
C LYS A 121 -11.84 12.29 8.33
N GLY A 122 -11.46 11.21 7.63
CA GLY A 122 -10.09 11.03 7.10
C GLY A 122 -9.68 12.13 6.12
N LYS A 123 -10.65 12.73 5.41
CA LYS A 123 -10.42 13.86 4.50
C LYS A 123 -9.85 15.09 5.20
N LEU A 124 -10.21 15.30 6.47
CA LEU A 124 -9.73 16.41 7.30
C LEU A 124 -8.34 16.13 7.91
N ARG A 125 -7.89 14.88 7.91
CA ARG A 125 -6.59 14.45 8.48
C ARG A 125 -5.51 14.30 7.40
N GLY A 126 -5.52 15.16 6.38
CA GLY A 126 -4.54 15.16 5.28
C GLY A 126 -4.68 14.03 4.25
N ARG A 127 -5.64 13.12 4.38
CA ARG A 127 -5.85 11.97 3.47
C ARG A 127 -7.09 12.13 2.60
N LYS A 128 -7.17 13.25 1.88
CA LYS A 128 -8.36 13.69 1.13
C LYS A 128 -8.72 12.77 -0.04
N MET A 129 -7.74 12.33 -0.82
CA MET A 129 -8.00 11.51 -2.00
C MET A 129 -7.93 10.01 -1.69
N LYS A 130 -8.75 9.22 -2.36
CA LYS A 130 -8.68 7.75 -2.42
C LYS A 130 -8.74 7.36 -3.90
N GLN A 131 -7.89 6.42 -4.30
CA GLN A 131 -7.86 5.83 -5.64
C GLN A 131 -7.58 4.33 -5.53
N ALA A 132 -7.84 3.58 -6.60
CA ALA A 132 -7.50 2.17 -6.72
C ALA A 132 -5.97 1.98 -6.83
N VAL A 133 -5.54 0.74 -6.62
CA VAL A 133 -4.14 0.33 -6.85
C VAL A 133 -3.99 -0.02 -8.31
N GLY A 134 -2.97 0.55 -8.97
CA GLY A 134 -2.64 0.27 -10.36
C GLY A 134 -1.42 -0.65 -10.51
N PRO A 135 -0.77 -0.62 -11.68
CA PRO A 135 0.34 -1.50 -11.99
C PRO A 135 1.58 -1.15 -11.14
N LEU A 136 2.43 -2.14 -10.94
CA LEU A 136 3.72 -2.00 -10.28
C LEU A 136 4.84 -2.28 -11.28
N ILE A 137 5.81 -1.39 -11.39
CA ILE A 137 7.03 -1.61 -12.17
C ILE A 137 8.13 -2.04 -11.21
N VAL A 138 8.69 -3.21 -11.44
CA VAL A 138 9.82 -3.75 -10.67
C VAL A 138 11.09 -3.67 -11.49
N VAL A 139 12.09 -2.97 -10.96
CA VAL A 139 13.38 -2.71 -11.62
C VAL A 139 14.56 -3.20 -10.79
N ALA A 140 15.68 -3.55 -11.43
CA ALA A 140 16.89 -3.95 -10.70
C ALA A 140 17.54 -2.73 -10.03
N GLU A 141 17.59 -1.62 -10.77
CA GLU A 141 18.21 -0.36 -10.38
C GLU A 141 17.37 0.83 -10.87
N ASN A 142 17.37 1.91 -10.11
CA ASN A 142 16.64 3.12 -10.47
C ASN A 142 17.54 4.08 -11.27
N LYS A 143 17.41 4.08 -12.60
CA LYS A 143 18.18 4.96 -13.51
C LYS A 143 17.41 6.20 -13.98
N GLY A 144 16.29 6.52 -13.33
CA GLY A 144 15.45 7.69 -13.65
C GLY A 144 13.95 7.36 -13.70
N ILE A 145 13.62 6.08 -13.92
CA ILE A 145 12.23 5.60 -14.06
C ILE A 145 11.32 5.96 -12.88
N SER A 146 11.82 5.93 -11.64
CA SER A 146 11.02 6.29 -10.47
C SER A 146 10.54 7.74 -10.51
N LYS A 147 11.37 8.66 -11.04
CA LYS A 147 10.97 10.07 -11.22
C LYS A 147 10.01 10.21 -12.39
N ALA A 148 10.26 9.50 -13.50
CA ALA A 148 9.45 9.58 -14.70
C ALA A 148 8.02 9.05 -14.48
N ALA A 149 7.86 7.93 -13.78
CA ALA A 149 6.56 7.28 -13.56
C ALA A 149 5.74 7.91 -12.40
N ARG A 150 6.37 8.68 -11.50
CA ARG A 150 5.73 9.21 -10.28
C ARG A 150 4.45 10.01 -10.53
N ASN A 151 4.36 10.70 -11.66
CA ASN A 151 3.22 11.54 -11.99
C ASN A 151 2.03 10.74 -12.56
N ILE A 152 2.25 9.49 -12.97
CA ILE A 152 1.21 8.65 -13.55
C ILE A 152 0.36 8.06 -12.40
N PRO A 153 -0.96 8.23 -12.40
CA PRO A 153 -1.80 7.78 -11.31
C PRO A 153 -1.82 6.24 -11.22
N GLY A 154 -1.52 5.70 -10.03
CA GLY A 154 -1.63 4.27 -9.75
C GLY A 154 -0.40 3.44 -10.12
N VAL A 155 0.57 4.03 -10.82
CA VAL A 155 1.83 3.38 -11.17
C VAL A 155 2.81 3.56 -10.00
N ASP A 156 3.23 2.45 -9.41
CA ASP A 156 4.30 2.43 -8.43
C ASP A 156 5.58 1.85 -9.05
N VAL A 157 6.74 2.32 -8.61
CA VAL A 157 8.04 1.79 -9.03
C VAL A 157 8.81 1.34 -7.80
N VAL A 158 9.29 0.09 -7.81
CA VAL A 158 10.06 -0.49 -6.70
C VAL A 158 11.28 -1.23 -7.23
N THR A 159 12.38 -1.16 -6.48
CA THR A 159 13.58 -1.95 -6.76
C THR A 159 13.47 -3.34 -6.16
N VAL A 160 14.09 -4.35 -6.80
CA VAL A 160 14.08 -5.74 -6.29
C VAL A 160 14.51 -5.84 -4.83
N ASN A 161 15.52 -5.07 -4.42
CA ASN A 161 16.04 -5.06 -3.05
C ASN A 161 15.02 -4.54 -2.01
N ASN A 162 14.10 -3.67 -2.44
CA ASN A 162 13.10 -3.05 -1.57
C ASN A 162 11.71 -3.68 -1.74
N LEU A 163 11.63 -4.84 -2.39
CA LEU A 163 10.38 -5.53 -2.64
C LEU A 163 9.82 -6.10 -1.33
N ASN A 164 8.56 -5.78 -1.05
CA ASN A 164 7.86 -6.22 0.16
C ASN A 164 6.50 -6.83 -0.22
N ALA A 165 6.02 -7.76 0.61
CA ALA A 165 4.71 -8.38 0.42
C ALA A 165 3.56 -7.34 0.37
N GLU A 166 3.66 -6.24 1.12
CA GLU A 166 2.66 -5.16 1.11
C GLU A 166 2.56 -4.45 -0.25
N VAL A 167 3.67 -4.35 -0.99
CA VAL A 167 3.71 -3.69 -2.31
C VAL A 167 3.09 -4.58 -3.39
N LEU A 168 3.32 -5.89 -3.29
CA LEU A 168 2.80 -6.91 -4.21
C LEU A 168 1.35 -7.32 -3.89
N ALA A 169 0.96 -7.28 -2.62
CA ALA A 169 -0.37 -7.62 -2.15
C ALA A 169 -1.01 -6.50 -1.28
N PRO A 170 -1.16 -5.26 -1.81
CA PRO A 170 -1.72 -4.18 -1.02
C PRO A 170 -3.16 -4.48 -0.60
N GLY A 171 -3.46 -4.18 0.67
CA GLY A 171 -4.73 -4.51 1.28
C GLY A 171 -4.94 -6.00 1.51
N THR A 172 -3.88 -6.79 1.65
CA THR A 172 -3.91 -8.26 1.85
C THR A 172 -4.55 -9.05 0.69
N HIS A 173 -4.64 -8.44 -0.49
CA HIS A 173 -5.13 -9.09 -1.71
C HIS A 173 -3.95 -9.37 -2.65
N PRO A 174 -3.59 -10.64 -2.90
CA PRO A 174 -2.48 -11.00 -3.79
C PRO A 174 -2.86 -10.80 -5.28
N GLY A 175 -1.86 -10.85 -6.17
CA GLY A 175 -2.06 -10.71 -7.61
C GLY A 175 -2.15 -9.26 -8.07
N ARG A 176 -1.16 -8.43 -7.74
CA ARG A 176 -1.00 -7.12 -8.38
C ARG A 176 -0.54 -7.29 -9.82
N LEU A 177 -1.03 -6.43 -10.72
CA LEU A 177 -0.46 -6.34 -12.07
C LEU A 177 0.98 -5.79 -11.96
N THR A 178 1.96 -6.64 -12.27
CA THR A 178 3.38 -6.31 -12.15
C THR A 178 4.09 -6.40 -13.49
N ILE A 179 4.87 -5.36 -13.80
CA ILE A 179 5.76 -5.24 -14.94
C ILE A 179 7.18 -5.49 -14.42
N TRP A 180 7.83 -6.53 -14.90
CA TRP A 180 9.18 -6.92 -14.50
C TRP A 180 10.19 -6.53 -15.58
N THR A 181 11.32 -5.94 -15.20
CA THR A 181 12.45 -5.85 -16.14
C THR A 181 13.23 -7.16 -16.18
N THR A 182 13.84 -7.49 -17.33
CA THR A 182 14.69 -8.68 -17.45
C THR A 182 15.81 -8.69 -16.40
N SER A 183 16.42 -7.52 -16.15
CA SER A 183 17.42 -7.31 -15.11
C SER A 183 16.85 -7.56 -13.70
N ALA A 184 15.60 -7.19 -13.44
CA ALA A 184 14.97 -7.44 -12.15
C ALA A 184 14.79 -8.94 -11.88
N ILE A 185 14.40 -9.72 -12.89
CA ILE A 185 14.23 -11.18 -12.76
C ILE A 185 15.58 -11.87 -12.52
N GLN A 186 16.62 -11.49 -13.27
CA GLN A 186 17.98 -12.01 -13.06
C GLN A 186 18.45 -11.79 -11.62
N LYS A 187 18.30 -10.56 -11.12
CA LYS A 187 18.66 -10.21 -9.75
C LYS A 187 17.79 -10.93 -8.70
N LEU A 188 16.52 -11.17 -9.00
CA LEU A 188 15.64 -11.96 -8.12
C LEU A 188 16.15 -13.41 -8.02
N ASN A 189 16.61 -13.98 -9.13
CA ASN A 189 17.23 -15.30 -9.15
C ASN A 189 18.56 -15.33 -8.39
N GLU A 190 19.39 -14.30 -8.46
CA GLU A 190 20.61 -14.22 -7.65
C GLU A 190 20.31 -14.18 -6.14
N ILE A 191 19.25 -13.47 -5.73
CA ILE A 191 18.90 -13.30 -4.31
C ILE A 191 18.20 -14.54 -3.74
N TYR A 192 17.38 -15.22 -4.55
CA TYR A 192 16.47 -16.27 -4.08
C TYR A 192 16.57 -17.61 -4.81
N GLY A 193 17.35 -17.71 -5.89
CA GLY A 193 17.40 -18.82 -6.83
C GLY A 193 18.11 -20.09 -6.37
N VAL A 194 18.30 -20.28 -5.07
CA VAL A 194 18.91 -21.49 -4.52
C VAL A 194 17.79 -22.48 -4.17
N GLY A 195 17.16 -23.02 -5.20
CA GLY A 195 16.08 -24.01 -5.08
C GLY A 195 16.49 -25.46 -5.41
N GLU A 196 17.71 -25.69 -5.88
CA GLU A 196 18.19 -27.04 -6.28
C GLU A 196 19.38 -27.57 -5.45
N GLU A 197 19.85 -26.86 -4.42
CA GLU A 197 20.89 -27.36 -3.50
C GLU A 197 20.36 -27.56 -2.07
N ALA A 198 19.26 -28.31 -1.92
CA ALA A 198 18.80 -28.83 -0.63
C ALA A 198 18.14 -30.20 -0.78
#